data_AF-A0A9E4H685-F1
#
_entry.id   AF-A0A9E4H685-F1
#
_cell.length_a   1.000
_cell.length_b   1.000
_cell.length_c   1.000
_cell.angle_alpha   90.00
_cell.angle_beta   90.00
_cell.angle_gamma   90.00
#
_symmetry.space_group_name_H-M   'P 1'
#
loop_
_entity.id
_entity.type
_entity.pdbx_description
1 polymer ?
#
loop_
_entity_poly.entity_id
_entity_poly.type
_entity_poly.pdbx_seq_one_letter_code
_entity_poly.pdbx_strand_id
1 'polypeptide(L)'
;MLKAQRDSIISGLSDADRQDLRRVVAAIKEARGGSPDVATNGGRITARELVDDWQGELPAEVRAALDAILLRDETGPQVGAGAPDFCLKRLGSEDRVRLSDYRGRRPVALAFGSYT
;
A
#
# COMPACT_ATOMS: atom_id res chain seq x y z
N MET A 1 -5.56 -12.24 3.29
CA MET A 1 -5.23 -12.01 4.72
C MET A 1 -6.10 -10.90 5.27
N LEU A 2 -6.69 -11.07 6.47
CA LEU A 2 -7.54 -10.04 7.09
C LEU A 2 -6.70 -8.90 7.69
N LYS A 3 -7.24 -7.69 7.76
CA LYS A 3 -6.56 -6.51 8.36
C LYS A 3 -6.07 -6.81 9.78
N ALA A 4 -6.93 -7.38 10.63
CA ALA A 4 -6.59 -7.69 12.02
C ALA A 4 -5.40 -8.66 12.14
N GLN A 5 -5.31 -9.65 11.24
CA GLN A 5 -4.19 -10.59 11.22
C GLN A 5 -2.88 -9.85 10.85
N ARG A 6 -2.92 -8.95 9.86
CA ARG A 6 -1.75 -8.14 9.46
C ARG A 6 -1.29 -7.23 10.59
N ASP A 7 -2.23 -6.52 11.20
CA ASP A 7 -1.93 -5.60 12.30
C ASP A 7 -1.30 -6.35 13.47
N SER A 8 -1.78 -7.56 13.77
CA SER A 8 -1.18 -8.44 14.78
C SER A 8 0.29 -8.78 14.43
N ILE A 9 0.57 -9.22 13.20
CA ILE A 9 1.93 -9.53 12.75
C ILE A 9 2.86 -8.31 12.87
N ILE A 10 2.44 -7.14 12.38
CA ILE A 10 3.27 -5.92 12.42
C ILE A 10 3.48 -5.44 13.86
N SER A 11 2.44 -5.52 14.69
CA SER A 11 2.51 -5.11 16.09
C SER A 11 3.39 -6.04 16.93
N GLY A 12 3.44 -7.33 16.59
CA GLY A 12 4.23 -8.35 17.28
C GLY A 12 5.73 -8.34 16.98
N LEU A 13 6.21 -7.55 16.02
CA LEU A 13 7.63 -7.46 15.68
C LEU A 13 8.46 -6.83 16.82
N SER A 14 9.68 -7.32 17.03
CA SER A 14 10.65 -6.64 17.90
C SER A 14 11.13 -5.33 17.26
N ASP A 15 11.80 -4.46 18.04
CA ASP A 15 12.35 -3.22 17.47
C ASP A 15 13.45 -3.48 16.43
N ALA A 16 14.22 -4.57 16.58
CA ALA A 16 15.20 -5.01 15.60
C ALA A 16 14.49 -5.44 14.30
N ASP A 17 13.48 -6.31 14.40
CA ASP A 17 12.71 -6.79 13.24
C ASP A 17 11.99 -5.64 12.53
N ARG A 18 11.51 -4.64 13.27
CA ARG A 18 10.91 -3.42 12.68
C ARG A 18 11.94 -2.61 11.91
N GLN A 19 13.19 -2.53 12.38
CA GLN A 19 14.25 -1.84 11.65
C GLN A 19 14.62 -2.60 10.37
N ASP A 20 14.75 -3.92 10.44
CA ASP A 20 15.05 -4.75 9.28
C ASP A 20 13.93 -4.69 8.25
N LEU A 21 12.68 -4.81 8.68
CA LEU A 21 11.51 -4.61 7.81
C LEU A 21 11.54 -3.25 7.12
N ARG A 22 11.85 -2.16 7.84
CA ARG A 22 11.93 -0.81 7.25
C ARG A 22 13.03 -0.71 6.20
N ARG A 23 14.20 -1.31 6.45
CA ARG A 23 15.33 -1.32 5.49
C ARG A 23 14.94 -2.06 4.21
N VAL A 24 14.35 -3.24 4.34
CA VAL A 24 13.87 -4.07 3.23
C VAL A 24 12.81 -3.33 2.40
N VAL A 25 11.81 -2.72 3.05
CA VAL A 25 10.77 -1.94 2.36
C VAL A 25 11.35 -0.72 1.64
N ALA A 26 12.35 -0.04 2.23
CA ALA A 26 13.03 1.07 1.58
C ALA A 26 13.80 0.61 0.33
N ALA A 27 14.56 -0.47 0.43
CA ALA A 27 15.30 -1.05 -0.69
C ALA A 27 14.37 -1.48 -1.83
N ILE A 28 13.21 -2.06 -1.53
CA ILE A 28 12.19 -2.39 -2.55
C ILE A 28 11.65 -1.13 -3.24
N LYS A 29 11.43 -0.04 -2.49
CA LYS A 29 10.99 1.25 -3.08
C LYS A 29 12.04 1.88 -3.97
N GLU A 30 13.30 1.84 -3.55
CA GLU A 30 14.44 2.35 -4.31
C GLU A 30 14.67 1.54 -5.59
N ALA A 31 14.68 0.21 -5.50
CA ALA A 31 14.79 -0.70 -6.64
C ALA A 31 13.65 -0.51 -7.65
N ARG A 32 12.47 -0.10 -7.18
CA ARG A 32 11.32 0.26 -8.02
C ARG A 32 11.37 1.68 -8.58
N GLY A 33 12.46 2.41 -8.38
CA GLY A 33 12.73 3.70 -9.02
C GLY A 33 12.19 4.91 -8.28
N GLY A 34 11.99 4.85 -6.95
CA GLY A 34 11.76 6.02 -6.08
C GLY A 34 10.52 6.88 -6.37
N SER A 35 9.79 6.60 -7.44
CA SER A 35 8.64 7.36 -7.91
C SER A 35 7.62 6.39 -8.51
N PRO A 36 6.36 6.43 -8.06
CA PRO A 36 5.35 5.49 -8.52
C PRO A 36 4.80 5.81 -9.93
N ASP A 37 5.34 6.81 -10.63
CA ASP A 37 4.77 7.39 -11.87
C ASP A 37 5.61 7.20 -13.14
N VAL A 38 6.62 6.33 -13.14
CA VAL A 38 7.37 6.00 -14.38
C VAL A 38 7.05 4.59 -14.82
N ALA A 39 6.02 4.48 -15.68
CA ALA A 39 5.78 3.33 -16.52
C ALA A 39 6.75 3.38 -17.70
N THR A 40 7.96 2.85 -17.53
CA THR A 40 8.84 2.50 -18.65
C THR A 40 8.76 1.02 -18.95
N ASN A 41 8.60 0.74 -20.25
CA ASN A 41 8.25 -0.51 -20.89
C ASN A 41 9.41 -1.55 -20.90
N GLY A 42 9.96 -1.89 -19.73
CA GLY A 42 11.03 -2.87 -19.56
C GLY A 42 10.90 -3.57 -18.21
N GLY A 43 10.96 -4.91 -18.23
CA GLY A 43 10.59 -5.82 -17.13
C GLY A 43 10.83 -5.27 -15.72
N ARG A 44 9.75 -4.93 -15.02
CA ARG A 44 9.81 -4.53 -13.62
C ARG A 44 10.14 -5.78 -12.81
N ILE A 45 11.25 -5.78 -12.09
CA ILE A 45 11.44 -6.72 -10.99
C ILE A 45 10.29 -6.47 -10.01
N THR A 46 9.45 -7.47 -9.83
CA THR A 46 8.32 -7.39 -8.90
C THR A 46 8.87 -7.35 -7.47
N ALA A 47 8.12 -6.75 -6.55
CA ALA A 47 8.55 -6.77 -5.15
C ALA A 47 8.67 -8.21 -4.62
N ARG A 48 7.93 -9.14 -5.23
CA ARG A 48 8.00 -10.57 -4.94
C ARG A 48 9.33 -11.19 -5.40
N GLU A 49 9.77 -10.89 -6.62
CA GLU A 49 11.07 -11.36 -7.14
C GLU A 49 12.26 -10.83 -6.32
N LEU A 50 12.20 -9.57 -5.84
CA LEU A 50 13.24 -9.04 -4.93
C LEU A 50 13.26 -9.75 -3.58
N VAL A 51 12.08 -10.09 -3.05
CA VAL A 51 11.97 -10.78 -1.77
C VAL A 51 12.41 -12.23 -1.88
N ASP A 52 12.08 -12.89 -2.99
CA ASP A 52 12.52 -14.26 -3.29
C ASP A 52 14.05 -14.37 -3.33
N ASP A 53 14.75 -13.36 -3.83
CA ASP A 53 16.22 -13.27 -3.80
C ASP A 53 16.78 -13.15 -2.37
N TRP A 54 16.05 -12.51 -1.45
CA TRP A 54 16.45 -12.31 -0.06
C TRP A 54 15.95 -13.39 0.91
N GLN A 55 15.23 -14.42 0.43
CA GLN A 55 14.52 -15.39 1.28
C GLN A 55 15.40 -16.17 2.27
N GLY A 56 16.72 -16.23 2.04
CA GLY A 56 17.68 -16.88 2.94
C GLY A 56 18.19 -16.04 4.11
N GLU A 57 18.05 -14.71 4.07
CA GLU A 57 18.71 -13.78 5.01
C GLU A 57 17.77 -13.10 6.00
N LEU A 58 16.45 -13.22 5.81
CA LEU A 58 15.45 -12.51 6.63
C LEU A 58 14.91 -13.36 7.78
N PRO A 59 14.78 -12.80 9.01
CA PRO A 59 14.03 -13.44 10.09
C PRO A 59 12.60 -13.80 9.65
N ALA A 60 12.07 -14.89 10.19
CA ALA A 60 10.77 -15.44 9.77
C ALA A 60 9.63 -14.43 9.99
N GLU A 61 9.72 -13.65 11.06
CA GLU A 61 8.78 -12.61 11.47
C GLU A 61 8.81 -11.44 10.49
N VAL A 62 10.01 -11.02 10.06
CA VAL A 62 10.21 -9.96 9.04
C VAL A 62 9.64 -10.40 7.69
N ARG A 63 9.88 -11.66 7.30
CA ARG A 63 9.30 -12.24 6.07
C ARG A 63 7.77 -12.25 6.12
N ALA A 64 7.18 -12.72 7.22
CA ALA A 64 5.72 -12.74 7.38
C ALA A 64 5.11 -11.32 7.31
N ALA A 65 5.78 -10.33 7.91
CA ALA A 65 5.35 -8.93 7.82
C ALA A 65 5.48 -8.37 6.40
N LEU A 66 6.55 -8.72 5.69
CA LEU A 66 6.80 -8.30 4.32
C LEU A 66 5.77 -8.89 3.36
N ASP A 67 5.50 -10.19 3.42
CA ASP A 67 4.45 -10.85 2.64
C ASP A 67 3.09 -10.18 2.86
N ALA A 68 2.79 -9.83 4.11
CA ALA A 68 1.54 -9.18 4.46
C ALA A 68 1.42 -7.74 3.89
N ILE A 69 2.55 -7.05 3.72
CA ILE A 69 2.64 -5.74 3.05
C ILE A 69 2.51 -5.91 1.53
N LEU A 70 3.24 -6.85 0.93
CA LEU A 70 3.20 -7.07 -0.52
C LEU A 70 1.80 -7.47 -0.98
N LEU A 71 1.13 -8.37 -0.26
CA LEU A 71 -0.25 -8.75 -0.55
C LEU A 71 -1.23 -7.56 -0.41
N ARG A 72 -0.96 -6.62 0.51
CA ARG A 72 -1.74 -5.38 0.62
C ARG A 72 -1.53 -4.50 -0.61
N ASP A 73 -0.29 -4.33 -1.04
CA ASP A 73 0.04 -3.46 -2.18
C ASP A 73 -0.49 -4.05 -3.50
N GLU A 74 -0.53 -5.37 -3.64
CA GLU A 74 -1.16 -6.06 -4.79
C GLU A 74 -2.68 -5.85 -4.84
N THR A 75 -3.34 -5.81 -3.67
CA THR A 75 -4.81 -5.65 -3.56
C THR A 75 -5.26 -4.20 -3.41
N GLY A 76 -4.32 -3.27 -3.22
CA GLY A 76 -4.57 -1.86 -2.96
C GLY A 76 -4.75 -1.01 -4.23
N PRO A 77 -5.13 0.26 -4.07
CA PRO A 77 -5.15 1.22 -5.17
C PRO A 77 -3.74 1.33 -5.79
N GLN A 78 -3.65 1.07 -7.10
CA GLN A 78 -2.41 1.22 -7.84
C GLN A 78 -2.18 2.68 -8.18
N VAL A 79 -0.93 3.15 -8.06
CA VAL A 79 -0.61 4.52 -8.47
C VAL A 79 -0.80 4.68 -9.98
N GLY A 80 -1.30 5.85 -10.39
CA GLY A 80 -1.70 6.12 -11.77
C GLY A 80 -3.05 5.52 -12.17
N ALA A 81 -3.54 4.50 -11.45
CA ALA A 81 -4.88 3.99 -11.67
C ALA A 81 -5.93 5.03 -11.21
N GLY A 82 -6.95 5.22 -12.03
CA GLY A 82 -8.06 6.10 -11.68
C GLY A 82 -8.84 5.54 -10.49
N ALA A 83 -9.13 6.39 -9.50
CA ALA A 83 -10.02 6.03 -8.41
C ALA A 83 -11.44 5.74 -8.96
N PRO A 84 -12.14 4.68 -8.48
CA PRO A 84 -13.53 4.43 -8.84
C PRO A 84 -14.43 5.61 -8.46
N ASP A 85 -15.34 6.01 -9.35
CA ASP A 85 -16.28 7.10 -9.07
C ASP A 85 -17.31 6.67 -8.02
N PHE A 86 -17.83 7.63 -7.26
CA PHE A 86 -18.90 7.42 -6.29
C PHE A 86 -19.82 8.65 -6.24
N CYS A 87 -21.03 8.48 -5.70
CA CYS A 87 -21.96 9.58 -5.44
C CYS A 87 -22.59 9.40 -4.05
N LEU A 88 -22.00 10.02 -3.04
CA LEU A 88 -22.37 9.86 -1.62
C LEU A 88 -23.11 11.09 -1.11
N LYS A 89 -24.09 10.87 -0.23
CA LYS A 89 -24.77 11.94 0.49
C LYS A 89 -23.85 12.52 1.56
N ARG A 90 -23.83 13.85 1.74
CA ARG A 90 -23.11 14.51 2.82
C ARG A 90 -23.84 14.28 4.14
N LEU A 91 -23.08 14.10 5.22
CA LEU A 91 -23.65 13.93 6.55
C LEU A 91 -24.46 15.19 6.93
N GLY A 92 -25.70 15.01 7.35
CA GLY A 92 -26.58 16.11 7.81
C GLY A 92 -27.24 16.94 6.71
N SER A 93 -27.14 16.57 5.42
CA SER A 93 -27.79 17.31 4.33
C SER A 93 -28.23 16.40 3.18
N GLU A 94 -29.17 16.83 2.34
CA GLU A 94 -29.54 16.13 1.09
C GLU A 94 -28.49 16.26 -0.02
N ASP A 95 -27.51 17.15 0.13
CA ASP A 95 -26.45 17.34 -0.84
C ASP A 95 -25.66 16.06 -1.10
N ARG A 96 -25.28 15.87 -2.36
CA ARG A 96 -24.47 14.74 -2.79
C ARG A 96 -23.12 15.21 -3.31
N VAL A 97 -22.11 14.39 -3.08
CA VAL A 97 -20.75 14.59 -3.58
C VAL A 97 -20.44 13.46 -4.53
N ARG A 98 -20.09 13.83 -5.77
CA ARG A 98 -19.56 12.91 -6.77
C ARG A 98 -18.05 13.10 -6.90
N LEU A 99 -17.29 12.00 -6.96
CA LEU A 99 -15.83 12.09 -7.04
C LEU A 99 -15.37 12.69 -8.38
N SER A 100 -16.02 12.30 -9.48
CA SER A 100 -15.68 12.78 -10.82
C SER A 100 -15.84 14.30 -11.00
N ASP A 101 -16.63 14.98 -10.16
CA ASP A 101 -16.78 16.44 -10.17
C ASP A 101 -15.48 17.19 -9.82
N TYR A 102 -14.51 16.51 -9.19
CA TYR A 102 -13.21 17.08 -8.81
C TYR A 102 -12.09 16.75 -9.81
N ARG A 103 -12.33 15.84 -10.76
CA ARG A 103 -11.31 15.35 -11.68
C ARG A 103 -10.75 16.51 -12.52
N GLY A 104 -9.42 16.64 -12.55
CA GLY A 104 -8.73 17.70 -13.29
C GLY A 104 -8.86 19.11 -12.72
N ARG A 105 -9.53 19.27 -11.56
CA ARG A 105 -9.71 20.58 -10.91
C ARG A 105 -8.78 20.79 -9.73
N ARG A 106 -8.61 19.76 -8.89
CA ARG A 106 -7.73 19.79 -7.70
C ARG A 106 -7.42 18.38 -7.21
N PRO A 107 -6.31 18.19 -6.48
CA PRO A 107 -6.06 16.95 -5.75
C PRO A 107 -7.18 16.65 -4.73
N VAL A 108 -7.52 15.38 -4.58
CA VAL A 108 -8.53 14.87 -3.65
C VAL A 108 -7.91 13.77 -2.80
N ALA A 109 -8.14 13.83 -1.49
CA ALA A 109 -7.82 12.75 -0.56
C ALA A 109 -9.10 11.99 -0.20
N LEU A 110 -9.06 10.66 -0.26
CA LEU A 110 -10.13 9.80 0.22
C LEU A 110 -9.72 9.19 1.56
N ALA A 111 -10.46 9.50 2.60
CA ALA A 111 -10.27 8.94 3.93
C ALA A 111 -11.47 8.07 4.29
N PHE A 112 -11.21 6.82 4.63
CA PHE A 112 -12.23 5.87 5.10
C PHE A 112 -12.07 5.73 6.60
N GLY A 113 -13.13 6.06 7.34
CA GLY A 113 -13.18 5.95 8.79
C GLY A 113 -14.58 5.57 9.24
N SER A 114 -14.67 5.11 10.48
CA SER A 114 -15.93 4.86 11.16
C SER A 114 -15.95 5.69 12.45
N TYR A 115 -17.12 6.20 12.81
CA TYR A 115 -17.37 6.70 14.15
C TYR A 115 -17.92 5.53 14.97
N THR A 116 -17.13 5.06 15.92
CA THR A 116 -17.50 4.02 16.90
C THR A 116 -17.18 4.54 18.27
#